data_AF-A0A8S9WFQ0-F1
#
_entry.id   AF-A0A8S9WFQ0-F1
#
_cell.length_a   1.000
_cell.length_b   1.000
_cell.length_c   1.000
_cell.angle_alpha   90.00
_cell.angle_beta   90.00
_cell.angle_gamma   90.00
#
_symmetry.space_group_name_H-M   'P 1'
#
loop_
_entity.id
_entity.type
_entity.pdbx_description
1 polymer ?
#
loop_
_entity_poly.entity_id
_entity_poly.type
_entity_poly.pdbx_seq_one_letter_code
_entity_poly.pdbx_strand_id
1 'polypeptide(L)'
;MNQLSIAALVFVLFLGGLFVYVAEDIPAFGDPDSAPNRYVKLFDMDATGLVDGLNQGVIPASLTDKIEAVGLPLPSGVAKLKEGEWEAVIIPEETKQHFYPKEQKYYFIAKEGDELWVYRYSLYMRFVEEGKHETEVPNMVTYILADYRSYDTLGETTVIFTAGVAVLLLLRRTGKRPE
;
A
#
# COMPACT_ATOMS: atom_id res chain seq x y z
N MET A 1 2.91 -32.97 -30.95
CA MET A 1 2.31 -31.61 -30.80
C MET A 1 2.55 -30.84 -32.10
N ASN A 2 1.59 -30.04 -32.55
CA ASN A 2 1.81 -29.18 -33.71
C ASN A 2 2.71 -27.98 -33.33
N GLN A 3 3.24 -27.25 -34.31
CA GLN A 3 4.11 -26.09 -34.09
C GLN A 3 3.50 -25.06 -33.14
N LEU A 4 2.18 -24.86 -33.22
CA LEU A 4 1.43 -23.95 -32.36
C LEU A 4 1.46 -24.40 -30.88
N SER A 5 1.26 -25.69 -30.60
CA SER A 5 1.34 -26.23 -29.24
C SER A 5 2.75 -26.16 -28.68
N ILE A 6 3.79 -26.38 -29.51
CA ILE A 6 5.19 -26.27 -29.06
C ILE A 6 5.51 -24.81 -28.71
N ALA A 7 5.13 -23.86 -29.57
CA ALA A 7 5.33 -22.43 -29.31
C ALA A 7 4.60 -21.98 -28.03
N ALA A 8 3.35 -22.42 -27.84
CA ALA A 8 2.59 -22.12 -26.62
C ALA A 8 3.26 -22.66 -25.36
N LEU A 9 3.78 -23.90 -25.40
CA LEU A 9 4.48 -24.50 -24.26
C LEU A 9 5.75 -23.72 -23.91
N VAL A 10 6.56 -23.35 -24.91
CA VAL A 10 7.77 -22.54 -24.72
C VAL A 10 7.43 -21.19 -24.10
N PHE A 11 6.36 -20.54 -24.58
CA PHE A 11 5.90 -19.26 -24.04
C PHE A 11 5.47 -19.38 -22.57
N VAL A 12 4.74 -20.43 -22.20
CA VAL A 12 4.33 -20.68 -20.81
C VAL A 12 5.53 -20.90 -19.90
N LEU A 13 6.52 -21.68 -20.34
CA LEU A 13 7.75 -21.91 -19.57
C LEU A 13 8.56 -20.62 -19.41
N PHE A 14 8.65 -19.81 -20.47
CA PHE A 14 9.28 -18.49 -20.40
C PHE A 14 8.57 -17.57 -19.40
N LEU A 15 7.23 -17.48 -19.49
CA LEU A 15 6.43 -16.66 -18.58
C LEU A 15 6.58 -17.13 -17.12
N GLY A 16 6.58 -18.44 -16.89
CA GLY A 16 6.81 -19.04 -15.58
C GLY A 16 8.20 -18.71 -15.02
N GLY A 17 9.24 -18.79 -15.85
CA GLY A 17 10.60 -18.40 -15.47
C GLY A 17 10.70 -16.91 -15.10
N LEU A 18 10.03 -16.04 -15.87
CA LEU A 18 9.97 -14.61 -15.57
C LEU A 18 9.30 -14.33 -14.22
N PHE A 19 8.20 -15.02 -13.90
CA PHE A 19 7.54 -14.86 -12.60
C PHE A 19 8.43 -15.28 -11.43
N VAL A 20 9.19 -16.37 -11.57
CA VAL A 20 10.14 -16.82 -10.53
C VAL A 20 11.26 -15.80 -10.36
N TYR A 21 11.81 -15.28 -11.46
CA TYR A 21 12.83 -14.23 -11.40
C TYR A 21 12.35 -12.99 -10.63
N VAL A 22 11.14 -12.51 -10.93
CA VAL A 22 10.56 -11.35 -10.22
C VAL A 22 10.30 -11.65 -8.74
N ALA A 23 10.04 -12.91 -8.38
CA ALA A 23 9.77 -13.27 -6.99
C ALA A 23 10.99 -13.11 -6.06
N GLU A 24 12.21 -13.12 -6.59
CA GLU A 24 13.44 -12.92 -5.81
C GLU A 24 13.62 -11.48 -5.33
N ASP A 25 13.04 -10.50 -6.03
CA ASP A 25 13.08 -9.08 -5.65
C ASP A 25 12.02 -8.71 -4.59
N ILE A 26 11.15 -9.66 -4.21
CA ILE A 26 10.08 -9.43 -3.24
C ILE A 26 10.66 -9.56 -1.82
N PRO A 27 10.37 -8.62 -0.89
CA PRO A 27 10.79 -8.74 0.49
C PRO A 27 10.29 -10.04 1.13
N ALA A 28 10.97 -10.49 2.18
CA ALA A 28 10.58 -11.69 2.91
C ALA A 28 9.09 -11.66 3.28
N PHE A 29 8.40 -12.76 3.00
CA PHE A 29 6.96 -12.83 3.19
C PHE A 29 6.60 -12.55 4.65
N GLY A 30 5.77 -11.53 4.87
CA GLY A 30 5.29 -11.16 6.20
C GLY A 30 6.29 -10.40 7.07
N ASP A 31 7.41 -9.89 6.52
CA ASP A 31 8.32 -9.00 7.26
C ASP A 31 7.64 -7.64 7.55
N PRO A 32 7.27 -7.36 8.81
CA PRO A 32 6.60 -6.12 9.17
C PRO A 32 7.57 -4.93 9.14
N ASP A 33 8.88 -5.16 9.11
CA ASP A 33 9.92 -4.13 9.15
C ASP A 33 10.47 -3.77 7.76
N SER A 34 9.98 -4.43 6.70
CA SER A 34 10.36 -4.06 5.34
C SER A 34 9.86 -2.65 5.00
N ALA A 35 10.70 -1.84 4.35
CA ALA A 35 10.37 -0.46 4.00
C ALA A 35 9.03 -0.33 3.24
N PRO A 36 8.69 -1.16 2.24
CA PRO A 36 7.38 -1.10 1.59
C PRO A 36 6.18 -1.26 2.53
N ASN A 37 6.35 -2.00 3.64
CA ASN A 37 5.30 -2.26 4.61
C ASN A 37 5.20 -1.17 5.69
N ARG A 38 6.29 -0.45 6.00
CA ARG A 38 6.29 0.59 7.04
C ARG A 38 6.21 2.00 6.48
N TYR A 39 7.13 2.38 5.60
CA TYR A 39 7.24 3.76 5.12
C TYR A 39 8.08 3.92 3.86
N VAL A 40 7.83 5.01 3.15
CA VAL A 40 8.62 5.45 1.99
C VAL A 40 9.35 6.73 2.33
N LYS A 41 10.67 6.75 2.08
CA LYS A 41 11.51 7.95 2.19
C LYS A 41 11.13 8.92 1.07
N LEU A 42 10.67 10.12 1.42
CA LEU A 42 10.16 11.08 0.43
C LEU A 42 11.22 12.11 0.02
N PHE A 43 11.65 12.93 0.97
CA PHE A 43 12.61 14.00 0.74
C PHE A 43 13.31 14.39 2.03
N ASP A 44 14.44 15.07 1.87
CA ASP A 44 15.27 15.62 2.94
C ASP A 44 15.32 17.16 2.90
N MET A 45 15.79 17.72 4.01
CA MET A 45 16.22 19.10 4.12
C MET A 45 17.24 19.28 5.24
N ASP A 46 18.02 20.37 5.18
CA ASP A 46 18.91 20.76 6.28
C ASP A 46 18.11 20.94 7.59
N ALA A 47 18.56 20.29 8.66
CA ALA A 47 17.90 20.32 9.96
C ALA A 47 18.15 21.62 10.75
N THR A 48 19.08 22.47 10.30
CA THR A 48 19.53 23.67 11.00
C THR A 48 18.37 24.63 11.30
N GLY A 49 18.09 24.86 12.58
CA GLY A 49 17.02 25.77 13.04
C GLY A 49 15.59 25.22 12.93
N LEU A 50 15.40 23.99 12.45
CA LEU A 50 14.07 23.36 12.32
C LEU A 50 13.71 22.49 13.53
N VAL A 51 14.71 21.85 14.12
CA VAL A 51 14.55 20.89 15.22
C VAL A 51 13.92 21.53 16.46
N ASP A 52 14.26 22.78 16.77
CA ASP A 52 13.72 23.49 17.94
C ASP A 52 12.22 23.75 17.80
N GLY A 53 11.77 24.10 16.58
CA GLY A 53 10.34 24.27 16.28
C GLY A 53 9.58 22.95 16.42
N LEU A 54 10.12 21.86 15.87
CA LEU A 54 9.51 20.54 15.96
C LEU A 54 9.47 20.03 17.41
N ASN A 55 10.50 20.31 18.22
CA ASN A 55 10.50 20.02 19.65
C ASN A 55 9.44 20.80 20.44
N GLN A 56 9.04 21.98 19.94
CA GLN A 56 7.96 22.79 20.51
C GLN A 56 6.58 22.41 19.95
N GLY A 57 6.49 21.40 19.07
CA GLY A 57 5.25 20.98 18.41
C GLY A 57 4.79 21.91 17.29
N VAL A 58 5.66 22.82 16.84
CA VAL A 58 5.38 23.77 15.75
C VAL A 58 6.05 23.29 14.46
N ILE A 59 5.30 23.30 13.36
CA ILE A 59 5.83 22.92 12.04
C ILE A 59 6.50 24.16 11.41
N PRO A 60 7.81 24.11 11.10
CA PRO A 60 8.48 25.21 10.42
C PRO A 60 7.91 25.47 9.02
N ALA A 61 7.77 26.75 8.63
CA ALA A 61 7.20 27.13 7.33
C ALA A 61 7.94 26.52 6.13
N SER A 62 9.29 26.45 6.18
CA SER A 62 10.10 25.83 5.13
C SER A 62 9.81 24.34 4.91
N LEU A 63 9.35 23.64 5.96
CA LEU A 63 8.94 22.25 5.87
C LEU A 63 7.55 22.16 5.25
N THR A 64 6.61 23.02 5.67
CA THR A 64 5.26 23.14 5.10
C THR A 64 5.30 23.38 3.60
N ASP A 65 6.13 24.32 3.13
CA ASP A 65 6.28 24.64 1.70
C ASP A 65 6.73 23.43 0.87
N LYS A 66 7.66 22.63 1.41
CA LYS A 66 8.12 21.39 0.76
C LYS A 66 7.06 20.30 0.78
N ILE A 67 6.34 20.14 1.89
CA ILE A 67 5.24 19.16 2.03
C ILE A 67 4.15 19.45 0.98
N GLU A 68 3.76 20.73 0.85
CA GLU A 68 2.77 21.17 -0.13
C GLU A 68 3.26 20.95 -1.56
N ALA A 69 4.53 21.26 -1.85
CA ALA A 69 5.13 21.03 -3.17
C ALA A 69 5.14 19.55 -3.59
N VAL A 70 5.18 18.62 -2.63
CA VAL A 70 5.12 17.16 -2.86
C VAL A 70 3.67 16.66 -2.89
N GLY A 71 2.68 17.52 -2.65
CA GLY A 71 1.25 17.19 -2.68
C GLY A 71 0.77 16.42 -1.45
N LEU A 72 1.47 16.53 -0.33
CA LEU A 72 1.05 15.94 0.94
C LEU A 72 0.09 16.87 1.70
N PRO A 73 -0.87 16.31 2.45
CA PRO A 73 -1.73 17.13 3.33
C PRO A 73 -0.89 17.82 4.41
N LEU A 74 -1.19 19.09 4.65
CA LEU A 74 -0.51 19.87 5.69
C LEU A 74 -0.89 19.37 7.09
N PRO A 75 0.06 19.23 8.02
CA PRO A 75 -0.25 18.74 9.35
C PRO A 75 -0.87 19.85 10.20
N SER A 76 -1.82 19.46 11.05
CA SER A 76 -2.41 20.35 12.06
C SER A 76 -1.43 20.62 13.21
N GLY A 77 -0.50 19.70 13.44
CA GLY A 77 0.54 19.82 14.46
C GLY A 77 1.53 18.66 14.37
N VAL A 78 2.51 18.65 15.27
CA VAL A 78 3.53 17.60 15.32
C VAL A 78 3.66 17.08 16.75
N ALA A 79 3.65 15.75 16.89
CA ALA A 79 3.83 15.06 18.16
C ALA A 79 5.23 14.40 18.21
N LYS A 80 5.94 14.53 19.33
CA LYS A 80 7.24 13.87 19.48
C LYS A 80 7.06 12.37 19.69
N LEU A 81 7.65 11.55 18.82
CA LEU A 81 7.64 10.08 18.95
C LEU A 81 8.81 9.63 19.84
N LYS A 82 10.01 10.02 19.44
CA LYS A 82 11.28 9.67 20.08
C LYS A 82 12.26 10.82 19.94
N GLU A 83 13.44 10.69 20.54
CA GLU A 83 14.49 11.68 20.34
C GLU A 83 14.91 11.71 18.87
N GLY A 84 14.73 12.85 18.21
CA GLY A 84 15.00 13.02 16.78
C GLY A 84 13.88 12.51 15.86
N GLU A 85 12.74 12.06 16.37
CA GLU A 85 11.60 11.60 15.56
C GLU A 85 10.29 12.29 15.99
N TRP A 86 9.54 12.76 15.01
CA TRP A 86 8.27 13.44 15.22
C TRP A 86 7.20 12.96 14.25
N GLU A 87 6.00 12.71 14.75
CA GLU A 87 4.83 12.32 13.97
C GLU A 87 4.04 13.55 13.54
N ALA A 88 3.69 13.63 12.26
CA ALA A 88 2.83 14.68 11.75
C ALA A 88 1.37 14.31 12.02
N VAL A 89 0.69 15.11 12.85
CA VAL A 89 -0.71 14.88 13.23
C VAL A 89 -1.60 15.68 12.32
N ILE A 90 -2.44 14.98 11.55
CA ILE A 90 -3.48 15.60 10.72
C ILE A 90 -4.81 15.30 11.38
N ILE A 91 -5.46 16.34 11.87
CA ILE A 91 -6.83 16.29 12.38
C ILE A 91 -7.73 16.82 11.26
N PRO A 92 -8.47 15.96 10.54
CA PRO A 92 -9.44 16.37 9.55
C PRO A 92 -10.50 17.26 10.22
N GLU A 93 -10.83 18.38 9.59
CA GLU A 93 -11.88 19.30 10.07
C GLU A 93 -13.28 18.66 10.09
N GLU A 94 -13.45 17.53 9.38
CA GLU A 94 -14.73 16.86 9.20
C GLU A 94 -15.11 15.96 10.40
N THR A 95 -15.83 16.52 11.36
CA THR A 95 -16.34 15.80 12.55
C THR A 95 -17.46 14.79 12.28
N LYS A 96 -17.87 14.60 11.01
CA LYS A 96 -19.10 13.87 10.61
C LYS A 96 -18.88 12.58 9.80
N GLN A 97 -17.65 12.13 9.57
CA GLN A 97 -17.45 10.81 8.95
C GLN A 97 -17.72 9.72 9.98
N HIS A 98 -18.87 9.04 9.85
CA HIS A 98 -19.25 7.92 10.70
C HIS A 98 -18.48 6.63 10.38
N PHE A 99 -17.76 6.57 9.25
CA PHE A 99 -17.20 5.34 8.69
C PHE A 99 -15.67 5.28 8.66
N TYR A 100 -14.95 6.35 9.02
CA TYR A 100 -13.48 6.35 9.08
C TYR A 100 -12.99 7.01 10.38
N PRO A 101 -11.98 6.44 11.06
CA PRO A 101 -11.38 7.05 12.24
C PRO A 101 -10.74 8.39 11.87
N LYS A 102 -10.87 9.32 12.83
CA LYS A 102 -10.62 10.74 12.66
C LYS A 102 -9.13 11.09 12.58
N GLU A 103 -8.25 10.28 13.16
CA GLU A 103 -6.82 10.59 13.17
C GLU A 103 -6.12 9.79 12.07
N GLN A 104 -5.34 10.48 11.23
CA GLN A 104 -4.62 9.82 10.15
C GLN A 104 -3.13 10.12 10.25
N LYS A 105 -2.34 9.06 10.42
CA LYS A 105 -0.89 9.07 10.36
C LYS A 105 -0.43 9.03 8.92
N TYR A 106 -0.07 10.17 8.36
CA TYR A 106 0.37 10.23 6.95
C TYR A 106 1.88 10.17 6.80
N TYR A 107 2.62 10.89 7.65
CA TYR A 107 4.07 10.91 7.60
C TYR A 107 4.67 11.23 8.96
N PHE A 108 5.93 10.85 9.12
CA PHE A 108 6.77 11.24 10.24
C PHE A 108 8.05 11.89 9.73
N ILE A 109 8.70 12.59 10.64
CA ILE A 109 9.90 13.37 10.42
C ILE A 109 10.97 12.75 11.30
N ALA A 110 12.12 12.43 10.74
CA ALA A 110 13.25 11.92 11.50
C ALA A 110 14.54 12.67 11.16
N LYS A 111 15.34 12.97 12.19
CA LYS A 111 16.66 13.56 12.04
C LYS A 111 17.69 12.46 11.83
N GLU A 112 18.37 12.48 10.69
CA GLU A 112 19.47 11.56 10.37
C GLU A 112 20.73 12.38 10.12
N GLY A 113 21.66 12.38 11.08
CA GLY A 113 22.83 13.26 11.02
C GLY A 113 22.44 14.73 11.07
N ASP A 114 22.83 15.50 10.05
CA ASP A 114 22.53 16.94 9.91
C ASP A 114 21.29 17.21 9.04
N GLU A 115 20.65 16.14 8.55
CA GLU A 115 19.47 16.22 7.70
C GLU A 115 18.21 15.83 8.45
N LEU A 116 17.10 16.38 7.97
CA LEU A 116 15.76 16.10 8.40
C LEU A 116 15.01 15.43 7.25
N TRP A 117 14.62 14.18 7.47
CA TRP A 117 13.96 13.34 6.51
C TRP A 117 12.46 13.23 6.78
N VAL A 118 11.67 13.29 5.72
CA VAL A 118 10.22 13.05 5.78
C VAL A 118 9.92 11.69 5.18
N TYR A 119 9.20 10.89 5.96
CA TYR A 119 8.82 9.53 5.64
C TYR A 119 7.31 9.39 5.59
N ARG A 120 6.76 8.91 4.49
CA ARG A 120 5.32 8.61 4.38
C ARG A 120 5.04 7.23 4.90
N TYR A 121 4.09 7.08 5.81
CA TYR A 121 3.63 5.75 6.22
C TYR A 121 3.04 4.99 5.04
N SER A 122 3.33 3.70 4.98
CA SER A 122 2.65 2.80 4.06
C SER A 122 1.20 2.62 4.51
N LEU A 123 0.29 2.42 3.56
CA LEU A 123 -1.12 2.12 3.85
C LEU A 123 -1.25 0.89 4.76
N TYR A 124 -0.29 -0.04 4.67
CA TYR A 124 -0.26 -1.24 5.49
C TYR A 124 -0.19 -0.95 7.00
N MET A 125 0.49 0.13 7.42
CA MET A 125 0.52 0.52 8.84
C MET A 125 -0.88 0.79 9.38
N ARG A 126 -1.75 1.44 8.59
CA ARG A 126 -3.14 1.66 8.98
C ARG A 126 -3.93 0.37 9.11
N PHE A 127 -3.72 -0.58 8.19
CA PHE A 127 -4.36 -1.89 8.28
C PHE A 127 -3.99 -2.59 9.59
N VAL A 128 -2.71 -2.58 9.96
CA VAL A 128 -2.23 -3.18 11.21
C VAL A 128 -2.79 -2.48 12.45
N GLU A 129 -2.75 -1.15 12.47
CA GLU A 129 -3.11 -0.36 13.67
C GLU A 129 -4.63 -0.25 13.86
N GLU A 130 -5.38 0.05 12.81
CA GLU A 130 -6.80 0.41 12.87
C GLU A 130 -7.71 -0.62 12.21
N GLY A 131 -7.19 -1.50 11.34
CA GLY A 131 -8.02 -2.37 10.49
C GLY A 131 -8.98 -3.27 11.25
N LYS A 132 -8.58 -3.77 12.42
CA LYS A 132 -9.48 -4.56 13.28
C LYS A 132 -10.62 -3.70 13.87
N HIS A 133 -10.35 -2.45 14.22
CA HIS A 133 -11.34 -1.53 14.77
C HIS A 133 -12.30 -1.02 13.67
N GLU A 134 -11.78 -0.76 12.47
CA GLU A 134 -12.57 -0.28 11.33
C GLU A 134 -13.51 -1.36 10.75
N THR A 135 -13.10 -2.63 10.79
CA THR A 135 -13.83 -3.73 10.10
C THR A 135 -14.47 -4.75 11.03
N GLU A 136 -14.13 -4.75 12.32
CA GLU A 136 -14.50 -5.77 13.32
C GLU A 136 -14.03 -7.20 12.99
N VAL A 137 -13.23 -7.38 11.93
CA VAL A 137 -12.67 -8.66 11.53
C VAL A 137 -11.28 -8.84 12.15
N PRO A 138 -11.01 -9.97 12.83
CA PRO A 138 -9.72 -10.17 13.50
C PRO A 138 -8.58 -10.51 12.53
N ASN A 139 -8.88 -11.06 11.35
CA ASN A 139 -7.88 -11.48 10.37
C ASN A 139 -7.55 -10.35 9.39
N MET A 140 -6.30 -9.91 9.42
CA MET A 140 -5.81 -8.83 8.57
C MET A 140 -5.90 -9.09 7.09
N VAL A 141 -5.51 -10.27 6.63
CA VAL A 141 -5.58 -10.61 5.21
C VAL A 141 -7.03 -10.60 4.74
N THR A 142 -7.95 -11.10 5.56
CA THR A 142 -9.37 -11.14 5.22
C THR A 142 -9.96 -9.75 5.03
N TYR A 143 -9.79 -8.83 5.99
CA TYR A 143 -10.36 -7.49 5.85
C TYR A 143 -9.64 -6.64 4.80
N ILE A 144 -8.35 -6.88 4.53
CA ILE A 144 -7.66 -6.19 3.43
C ILE A 144 -8.32 -6.56 2.10
N LEU A 145 -8.57 -7.84 1.85
CA LEU A 145 -9.16 -8.31 0.61
C LEU A 145 -10.66 -8.00 0.48
N ALA A 146 -11.41 -8.11 1.59
CA ALA A 146 -12.86 -8.04 1.58
C ALA A 146 -13.43 -6.65 1.87
N ASP A 147 -12.78 -5.84 2.70
CA ASP A 147 -13.29 -4.52 3.12
C ASP A 147 -12.52 -3.40 2.42
N TYR A 148 -11.19 -3.35 2.56
CA TYR A 148 -10.38 -2.26 1.99
C TYR A 148 -10.19 -2.37 0.46
N ARG A 149 -9.98 -3.58 -0.07
CA ARG A 149 -9.68 -3.83 -1.49
C ARG A 149 -10.71 -4.74 -2.16
N SER A 150 -11.96 -4.62 -1.72
CA SER A 150 -13.09 -5.42 -2.20
C SER A 150 -13.29 -5.38 -3.72
N TYR A 151 -13.05 -4.22 -4.35
CA TYR A 151 -13.16 -4.06 -5.80
C TYR A 151 -12.11 -4.87 -6.57
N ASP A 152 -10.89 -4.98 -6.06
CA ASP A 152 -9.84 -5.80 -6.68
C ASP A 152 -10.23 -7.29 -6.60
N THR A 153 -10.66 -7.75 -5.41
CA THR A 153 -11.13 -9.14 -5.19
C THR A 153 -12.37 -9.48 -6.04
N LEU A 154 -13.29 -8.52 -6.23
CA LEU A 154 -14.44 -8.67 -7.12
C LEU A 154 -14.01 -8.85 -8.58
N GLY A 155 -13.01 -8.08 -9.02
CA GLY A 155 -12.40 -8.21 -10.34
C GLY A 155 -11.76 -9.58 -10.56
N GLU A 156 -10.95 -10.04 -9.59
CA GLU A 156 -10.35 -11.38 -9.62
C GLU A 156 -11.42 -12.49 -9.71
N THR A 157 -12.46 -12.40 -8.88
CA THR A 157 -13.58 -13.36 -8.88
C THR A 157 -14.29 -13.37 -10.23
N THR A 158 -14.50 -12.18 -10.83
CA THR A 158 -15.11 -12.05 -12.15
C THR A 158 -14.27 -12.71 -13.24
N VAL A 159 -12.96 -12.48 -13.24
CA VAL A 159 -12.04 -13.10 -14.22
C VAL A 159 -12.06 -14.62 -14.12
N ILE A 160 -11.97 -15.17 -12.90
CA ILE A 160 -12.02 -16.63 -12.69
C ILE A 160 -13.37 -17.20 -13.11
N PHE A 161 -14.48 -16.52 -12.78
CA PHE A 161 -15.81 -16.93 -13.20
C PHE A 161 -15.94 -16.95 -14.73
N THR A 162 -15.52 -15.88 -15.42
CA THR A 162 -15.54 -15.80 -16.88
C THR A 162 -14.67 -16.89 -17.51
N ALA A 163 -13.49 -17.17 -16.96
CA ALA A 163 -12.64 -18.26 -17.43
C ALA A 163 -13.32 -19.63 -17.28
N GLY A 164 -13.98 -19.87 -16.14
CA GLY A 164 -14.77 -21.08 -15.90
C GLY A 164 -15.91 -21.25 -16.92
N VAL A 165 -16.67 -20.18 -17.19
CA VAL A 165 -17.71 -20.18 -18.22
C VAL A 165 -17.13 -20.46 -19.61
N ALA A 166 -16.00 -19.85 -19.96
CA ALA A 166 -15.33 -20.08 -21.25
C ALA A 166 -14.91 -21.55 -21.42
N VAL A 167 -14.35 -22.18 -20.37
CA VAL A 167 -14.00 -23.61 -20.38
C VAL A 167 -15.25 -24.47 -20.55
N LEU A 168 -16.34 -24.19 -19.83
CA LEU A 168 -17.59 -24.93 -19.98
C LEU A 168 -18.16 -24.83 -21.40
N LEU A 169 -18.09 -23.66 -22.02
CA LEU A 169 -18.53 -23.46 -23.41
C LEU A 169 -17.65 -24.22 -24.42
N LEU A 170 -16.34 -24.30 -24.20
CA LEU A 170 -15.42 -25.07 -25.05
C LEU A 170 -15.63 -26.58 -24.90
N LEU A 171 -15.92 -27.06 -23.68
CA LEU A 171 -16.17 -28.47 -23.41
C LEU A 171 -17.60 -28.89 -23.78
N ARG A 172 -18.52 -27.94 -24.01
CA ARG A 172 -19.89 -28.23 -24.44
C ARG A 172 -19.86 -28.95 -25.79
N ARG A 173 -20.06 -30.26 -25.75
CA ARG A 173 -20.21 -31.14 -26.92
C ARG A 173 -21.37 -30.65 -27.79
N THR A 174 -21.09 -29.97 -28.89
CA THR A 174 -22.05 -29.73 -29.98
C THR A 174 -22.27 -31.07 -30.68
N GLY A 175 -23.30 -31.80 -30.27
CA GLY A 175 -23.69 -33.03 -30.94
C GLY A 175 -24.10 -32.76 -32.38
N LYS A 176 -23.34 -33.32 -33.34
CA LYS A 176 -23.85 -33.89 -34.59
C LYS A 176 -22.74 -34.70 -35.28
N ARG A 177 -22.80 -36.02 -35.15
CA ARG A 177 -22.52 -36.90 -36.29
C ARG A 177 -23.88 -37.39 -36.79
N PRO A 178 -24.41 -36.83 -37.89
CA PRO A 178 -25.35 -37.56 -38.70
C PRO A 178 -24.58 -38.64 -39.46
N GLU A 179 -24.96 -39.89 -39.24
CA GLU A 179 -24.82 -40.95 -40.25
C GLU A 179 -26.22 -41.27 -40.76
#